data_AF-G3HF34-F1
#
_entry.id   AF-G3HF34-F1
#
_cell.length_a   1.000
_cell.length_b   1.000
_cell.length_c   1.000
_cell.angle_alpha   90.00
_cell.angle_beta   90.00
_cell.angle_gamma   90.00
#
_symmetry.space_group_name_H-M   'P 1'
#
loop_
_entity.id
_entity.type
_entity.pdbx_description
1 polymer ?
#
loop_
_entity_poly.entity_id
_entity_poly.type
_entity_poly.pdbx_seq_one_letter_code
_entity_poly.pdbx_strand_id
1 'polypeptide(L)'
;MKSSLALLLALATVPFQLGSGQSLHVDPPEPEVAVANGTSLQLTCSMSCDKDVARVQWHGLDTNLANVQTLPGSSILTIQGMLTDTGTRVCVGSCGGQSFQHYVKILVYAFPDQLVVSPKFLVPGEDQEVSCTAHNIFPPGPDILSFALLLGEQSLEGAQALEPEQEEETQGAEVTTLFRMTQRWLLPSLETPAPPVLYCQATMKILDLVLTRKRELPVLQSRTSPEPPTTTSAKPYILTSPHTTEASSTGLPNCTTLLSTPPHSTLSPTTLSYAATCRPEIHQDQESAGWKLLCKAPCGPGVTVHWTLAPGNLAAYHKREAGAQAWLSIPPPGPIPEGWFQCRLDPGGQVASLYVSGQVFSKPSSIVTLWIGSLALGLLALAFLAYHLWKRYRPSLPSDAASCTRL
;
A
#
# COMPACT_ATOMS: atom_id res chain seq x y z
N MET A 1 -25.67 -73.02 30.74
CA MET A 1 -25.47 -71.84 29.87
C MET A 1 -25.98 -72.16 28.47
N LYS A 2 -26.93 -71.38 27.89
CA LYS A 2 -27.22 -71.22 26.45
C LYS A 2 -28.49 -70.39 26.17
N SER A 3 -29.49 -70.41 27.05
CA SER A 3 -30.80 -69.79 26.77
C SER A 3 -30.83 -68.25 26.80
N SER A 4 -30.00 -67.59 27.60
CA SER A 4 -30.07 -66.12 27.80
C SER A 4 -29.47 -65.28 26.67
N LEU A 5 -28.71 -65.88 25.73
CA LEU A 5 -28.05 -65.13 24.67
C LEU A 5 -28.98 -64.81 23.48
N ALA A 6 -29.98 -65.66 23.23
CA ALA A 6 -30.93 -65.47 22.13
C ALA A 6 -31.84 -64.24 22.32
N LEU A 7 -32.23 -63.94 23.57
CA LEU A 7 -33.15 -62.84 23.88
C LEU A 7 -32.50 -61.46 23.70
N LEU A 8 -31.17 -61.35 23.84
CA LEU A 8 -30.43 -60.10 23.64
C LEU A 8 -30.18 -59.77 22.16
N LEU A 9 -30.18 -60.77 21.27
CA LEU A 9 -30.04 -60.55 19.82
C LEU A 9 -31.36 -60.14 19.14
N ALA A 10 -32.51 -60.52 19.71
CA ALA A 10 -33.83 -60.15 19.19
C ALA A 10 -34.16 -58.64 19.32
N LEU A 11 -33.46 -57.91 20.20
CA LEU A 11 -33.63 -56.47 20.39
C LEU A 11 -32.79 -55.61 19.43
N ALA A 12 -31.90 -56.23 18.64
CA ALA A 12 -30.96 -55.52 17.76
C ALA A 12 -31.48 -55.30 16.32
N THR A 13 -32.73 -55.68 16.02
CA THR A 13 -33.33 -55.59 14.68
C THR A 13 -34.68 -54.87 14.66
N VAL A 14 -34.84 -53.83 15.49
CA VAL A 14 -35.70 -52.71 15.09
C VAL A 14 -34.88 -51.91 14.08
N PRO A 15 -35.25 -51.84 12.79
CA PRO A 15 -34.59 -50.91 11.88
C PRO A 15 -34.87 -49.50 12.39
N PHE A 16 -33.81 -48.74 12.66
CA PHE A 16 -33.92 -47.29 12.77
C PHE A 16 -34.40 -46.77 11.42
N GLN A 17 -35.70 -46.57 11.28
CA GLN A 17 -36.25 -45.71 10.25
C GLN A 17 -35.74 -44.30 10.57
N LEU A 18 -34.62 -43.93 9.95
CA LEU A 18 -34.29 -42.52 9.73
C LEU A 18 -35.48 -41.94 8.95
N GLY A 19 -36.35 -41.22 9.66
CA GLY A 19 -37.54 -40.61 9.09
C GLY A 19 -37.13 -39.65 7.99
N SER A 20 -37.56 -39.94 6.76
CA SER A 20 -37.23 -39.12 5.61
C SER A 20 -37.95 -37.77 5.67
N GLY A 21 -37.19 -36.68 5.83
CA GLY A 21 -37.56 -35.39 5.23
C GLY A 21 -38.27 -34.36 6.10
N GLN A 22 -38.52 -34.58 7.39
CA GLN A 22 -39.04 -33.51 8.28
C GLN A 22 -37.89 -32.77 8.96
N SER A 23 -37.51 -31.62 8.39
CA SER A 23 -36.50 -30.70 8.91
C SER A 23 -36.96 -29.26 8.67
N LEU A 24 -36.58 -28.34 9.58
CA LEU A 24 -36.82 -26.91 9.42
C LEU A 24 -35.71 -26.30 8.56
N HIS A 25 -36.06 -25.73 7.42
CA HIS A 25 -35.10 -25.07 6.53
C HIS A 25 -35.21 -23.55 6.68
N VAL A 26 -34.07 -22.89 6.88
CA VAL A 26 -33.92 -21.43 6.87
C VAL A 26 -32.96 -21.04 5.76
N ASP A 27 -33.25 -19.92 5.10
CA ASP A 27 -32.49 -19.30 4.02
C ASP A 27 -32.40 -17.77 4.26
N PRO A 28 -31.19 -17.17 4.28
CA PRO A 28 -29.87 -17.82 4.41
C PRO A 28 -29.76 -18.82 5.58
N PRO A 29 -29.00 -19.92 5.43
CA PRO A 29 -28.86 -20.98 6.45
C PRO A 29 -27.81 -20.66 7.54
N GLU A 30 -27.07 -19.55 7.42
CA GLU A 30 -26.03 -19.17 8.38
C GLU A 30 -26.61 -18.77 9.76
N PRO A 31 -26.05 -19.25 10.88
CA PRO A 31 -26.56 -18.96 12.22
C PRO A 31 -26.26 -17.53 12.71
N GLU A 32 -25.29 -16.84 12.10
CA GLU A 32 -25.03 -15.41 12.30
C GLU A 32 -24.98 -14.72 10.94
N VAL A 33 -25.70 -13.60 10.77
CA VAL A 33 -25.82 -12.87 9.49
C VAL A 33 -25.56 -11.38 9.70
N ALA A 34 -24.65 -10.82 8.89
CA ALA A 34 -24.29 -9.40 8.90
C ALA A 34 -25.16 -8.58 7.93
N VAL A 35 -25.65 -7.42 8.36
CA VAL A 35 -26.52 -6.52 7.56
C VAL A 35 -26.00 -5.09 7.64
N ALA A 36 -25.86 -4.41 6.49
CA ALA A 36 -25.45 -3.01 6.48
C ALA A 36 -26.57 -2.09 6.99
N ASN A 37 -26.21 -1.05 7.75
CA ASN A 37 -27.15 -0.09 8.31
C ASN A 37 -27.97 0.60 7.21
N GLY A 38 -29.29 0.58 7.34
CA GLY A 38 -30.22 1.09 6.31
C GLY A 38 -30.40 0.18 5.09
N THR A 39 -30.02 -1.10 5.15
CA THR A 39 -30.26 -2.08 4.08
C THR A 39 -31.17 -3.23 4.53
N SER A 40 -32.03 -3.71 3.63
CA SER A 40 -33.00 -4.75 3.94
C SER A 40 -32.44 -6.16 3.79
N LEU A 41 -32.59 -6.99 4.83
CA LEU A 41 -32.39 -8.45 4.77
C LEU A 41 -33.75 -9.15 4.80
N GLN A 42 -33.87 -10.24 4.04
CA GLN A 42 -35.01 -11.16 4.09
C GLN A 42 -34.53 -12.54 4.54
N LEU A 43 -35.26 -13.14 5.49
CA LEU A 43 -35.02 -14.49 6.02
C LEU A 43 -36.26 -15.33 5.77
N THR A 44 -36.13 -16.36 4.94
CA THR A 44 -37.21 -17.32 4.65
C THR A 44 -37.03 -18.55 5.53
N CYS A 45 -38.06 -18.91 6.28
CA CYS A 45 -38.11 -20.17 7.01
C CYS A 45 -39.25 -21.04 6.46
N SER A 46 -39.00 -22.32 6.23
CA SER A 46 -39.94 -23.22 5.57
C SER A 46 -39.91 -24.64 6.13
N MET A 47 -41.05 -25.32 6.03
CA MET A 47 -41.25 -26.69 6.49
C MET A 47 -42.38 -27.37 5.70
N SER A 48 -42.19 -28.65 5.38
CA SER A 48 -43.23 -29.53 4.86
C SER A 48 -43.49 -30.68 5.86
N CYS A 49 -44.71 -31.22 5.83
CA CYS A 49 -45.10 -32.43 6.56
C CYS A 49 -45.80 -33.38 5.58
N ASP A 50 -45.65 -34.69 5.76
CA ASP A 50 -46.20 -35.69 4.82
C ASP A 50 -47.73 -35.84 4.90
N LYS A 51 -48.35 -35.42 6.01
CA LYS A 51 -49.76 -35.71 6.37
C LYS A 51 -50.49 -34.57 7.09
N ASP A 52 -49.75 -33.69 7.76
CA ASP A 52 -50.28 -32.57 8.54
C ASP A 52 -50.04 -31.23 7.83
N VAL A 53 -50.73 -30.17 8.29
CA VAL A 53 -50.44 -28.80 7.84
C VAL A 53 -49.26 -28.24 8.62
N ALA A 54 -48.15 -27.99 7.93
CA ALA A 54 -46.98 -27.31 8.48
C ALA A 54 -47.33 -25.90 8.96
N ARG A 55 -47.01 -25.58 10.22
CA ARG A 55 -47.09 -24.21 10.76
C ARG A 55 -45.68 -23.71 11.03
N VAL A 56 -45.32 -22.58 10.43
CA VAL A 56 -44.00 -21.94 10.56
C VAL A 56 -44.20 -20.51 11.04
N GLN A 57 -43.45 -20.08 12.04
CA GLN A 57 -43.52 -18.74 12.64
C GLN A 57 -42.14 -18.25 13.05
N TRP A 58 -41.88 -16.96 12.87
CA TRP A 58 -40.73 -16.27 13.46
C TRP A 58 -41.08 -15.68 14.83
N HIS A 59 -40.12 -15.72 15.75
CA HIS A 59 -40.15 -15.02 17.03
C HIS A 59 -38.81 -14.30 17.26
N GLY A 60 -38.85 -13.22 18.06
CA GLY A 60 -37.67 -12.48 18.52
C GLY A 60 -37.50 -12.74 20.01
N LEU A 61 -36.28 -13.07 20.42
CA LEU A 61 -36.01 -13.50 21.81
C LEU A 61 -35.59 -12.33 22.71
N ASP A 62 -34.89 -11.37 22.11
CA ASP A 62 -34.16 -10.25 22.71
C ASP A 62 -34.41 -8.92 21.94
N THR A 63 -35.06 -8.96 20.76
CA THR A 63 -35.37 -7.79 19.92
C THR A 63 -36.72 -7.90 19.19
N ASN A 64 -37.33 -6.76 18.90
CA ASN A 64 -38.65 -6.63 18.26
C ASN A 64 -38.70 -7.28 16.87
N LEU A 65 -39.80 -7.96 16.54
CA LEU A 65 -39.90 -8.92 15.42
C LEU A 65 -39.78 -8.35 13.99
N ALA A 66 -39.58 -7.04 13.81
CA ALA A 66 -39.64 -6.36 12.50
C ALA A 66 -40.94 -6.73 11.72
N ASN A 67 -40.84 -6.95 10.40
CA ASN A 67 -42.01 -7.28 9.55
C ASN A 67 -42.01 -8.77 9.19
N VAL A 68 -43.11 -9.49 9.45
CA VAL A 68 -43.25 -10.93 9.16
C VAL A 68 -44.47 -11.20 8.27
N GLN A 69 -44.26 -11.96 7.20
CA GLN A 69 -45.29 -12.47 6.32
C GLN A 69 -45.39 -13.99 6.48
N THR A 70 -46.58 -14.52 6.78
CA THR A 70 -46.79 -15.96 7.00
C THR A 70 -47.65 -16.55 5.88
N LEU A 71 -47.16 -17.66 5.32
CA LEU A 71 -47.71 -18.41 4.20
C LEU A 71 -47.92 -19.88 4.63
N PRO A 72 -48.68 -20.69 3.87
CA PRO A 72 -48.77 -22.13 4.13
C PRO A 72 -47.39 -22.79 4.07
N GLY A 73 -46.92 -23.37 5.19
CA GLY A 73 -45.61 -24.01 5.30
C GLY A 73 -44.37 -23.09 5.23
N SER A 74 -44.55 -21.76 5.27
CA SER A 74 -43.43 -20.81 5.17
C SER A 74 -43.69 -19.52 5.96
N SER A 75 -42.64 -18.93 6.55
CA SER A 75 -42.71 -17.62 7.20
C SER A 75 -41.48 -16.79 6.81
N ILE A 76 -41.71 -15.56 6.37
CA ILE A 76 -40.71 -14.67 5.79
C ILE A 76 -40.57 -13.46 6.70
N LEU A 77 -39.40 -13.33 7.33
CA LEU A 77 -39.01 -12.20 8.15
C LEU A 77 -38.25 -11.17 7.30
N THR A 78 -38.62 -9.90 7.38
CA THR A 78 -37.97 -8.79 6.68
C THR A 78 -37.44 -7.78 7.69
N ILE A 79 -36.12 -7.63 7.70
CA ILE A 79 -35.31 -6.73 8.54
C ILE A 79 -35.00 -5.47 7.72
N GLN A 80 -34.92 -4.29 8.35
CA GLN A 80 -34.64 -3.02 7.66
C GLN A 80 -33.19 -2.55 7.85
N GLY A 81 -32.40 -3.28 8.64
CA GLY A 81 -31.01 -2.94 8.91
C GLY A 81 -30.90 -1.71 9.79
N MET A 82 -31.86 -1.46 10.67
CA MET A 82 -31.72 -0.42 11.71
C MET A 82 -30.79 -0.98 12.80
N LEU A 83 -29.97 -0.16 13.48
CA LEU A 83 -29.04 -0.69 14.50
C LEU A 83 -29.75 -1.53 15.60
N THR A 84 -31.01 -1.22 15.88
CA THR A 84 -31.92 -1.92 16.80
C THR A 84 -32.47 -3.26 16.29
N ASP A 85 -32.31 -3.59 15.00
CA ASP A 85 -32.68 -4.91 14.44
C ASP A 85 -31.69 -6.02 14.87
N THR A 86 -30.52 -5.63 15.39
CA THR A 86 -29.49 -6.51 15.96
C THR A 86 -30.06 -7.38 17.08
N GLY A 87 -29.69 -8.67 17.09
CA GLY A 87 -30.11 -9.64 18.08
C GLY A 87 -30.64 -10.94 17.47
N THR A 88 -31.26 -11.78 18.30
CA THR A 88 -31.55 -13.19 18.01
C THR A 88 -32.99 -13.43 17.56
N ARG A 89 -33.12 -13.95 16.34
CA ARG A 89 -34.36 -14.44 15.74
C ARG A 89 -34.42 -15.94 15.92
N VAL A 90 -35.61 -16.48 16.18
CA VAL A 90 -35.85 -17.93 16.12
C VAL A 90 -37.02 -18.20 15.19
N CYS A 91 -36.81 -19.08 14.22
CA CYS A 91 -37.93 -19.70 13.52
C CYS A 91 -38.35 -20.96 14.27
N VAL A 92 -39.65 -21.15 14.43
CA VAL A 92 -40.26 -22.38 14.96
C VAL A 92 -41.18 -22.96 13.89
N GLY A 93 -40.93 -24.22 13.53
CA GLY A 93 -41.79 -25.02 12.65
C GLY A 93 -42.44 -26.17 13.40
N SER A 94 -43.67 -26.53 13.05
CA SER A 94 -44.38 -27.66 13.66
C SER A 94 -45.19 -28.49 12.65
N CYS A 95 -45.08 -29.81 12.82
CA CYS A 95 -45.78 -30.86 12.08
C CYS A 95 -46.52 -31.76 13.08
N GLY A 96 -47.86 -31.69 13.11
CA GLY A 96 -48.67 -32.47 14.05
C GLY A 96 -48.31 -32.19 15.50
N GLY A 97 -47.68 -33.17 16.15
CA GLY A 97 -47.17 -33.08 17.54
C GLY A 97 -45.65 -32.89 17.67
N GLN A 98 -44.93 -32.67 16.57
CA GLN A 98 -43.48 -32.38 16.58
C GLN A 98 -43.22 -30.90 16.32
N SER A 99 -42.23 -30.33 17.00
CA SER A 99 -41.75 -28.97 16.79
C SER A 99 -40.23 -28.95 16.62
N PHE A 100 -39.77 -28.08 15.73
CA PHE A 100 -38.37 -27.84 15.39
C PHE A 100 -38.10 -26.35 15.48
N GLN A 101 -36.86 -25.97 15.75
CA GLN A 101 -36.47 -24.57 15.91
C GLN A 101 -35.08 -24.32 15.31
N HIS A 102 -34.89 -23.13 14.76
CA HIS A 102 -33.62 -22.68 14.18
C HIS A 102 -33.38 -21.22 14.59
N TYR A 103 -32.16 -20.90 15.02
CA TYR A 103 -31.79 -19.59 15.56
C TYR A 103 -30.88 -18.86 14.57
N VAL A 104 -31.19 -17.59 14.30
CA VAL A 104 -30.38 -16.69 13.46
C VAL A 104 -30.09 -15.41 14.24
N LYS A 105 -28.82 -15.10 14.44
CA LYS A 105 -28.35 -13.88 15.11
C LYS A 105 -28.03 -12.82 14.06
N ILE A 106 -28.71 -11.69 14.13
CA ILE A 106 -28.54 -10.55 13.23
C ILE A 106 -27.52 -9.60 13.82
N LEU A 107 -26.51 -9.25 13.03
CA LEU A 107 -25.50 -8.24 13.35
C LEU A 107 -25.63 -7.08 12.36
N VAL A 108 -26.21 -5.96 12.80
CA VAL A 108 -26.24 -4.75 11.97
C VAL A 108 -24.91 -4.00 12.14
N TYR A 109 -24.35 -3.53 11.02
CA TYR A 109 -23.09 -2.78 11.01
C TYR A 109 -23.18 -1.49 10.20
N ALA A 110 -22.43 -0.47 10.60
CA ALA A 110 -22.23 0.77 9.86
C ALA A 110 -20.74 0.94 9.58
N PHE A 111 -20.37 1.06 8.30
CA PHE A 111 -18.99 1.21 7.83
C PHE A 111 -18.81 2.58 7.18
N PRO A 112 -17.72 3.32 7.45
CA PRO A 112 -17.54 4.68 6.97
C PRO A 112 -17.60 4.80 5.43
N ASP A 113 -18.43 5.71 4.93
CA ASP A 113 -18.43 6.12 3.52
C ASP A 113 -17.13 6.81 3.10
N GLN A 114 -16.56 7.58 4.02
CA GLN A 114 -15.32 8.35 3.83
C GLN A 114 -14.50 8.37 5.11
N LEU A 115 -13.19 8.57 4.98
CA LEU A 115 -12.28 8.82 6.10
C LEU A 115 -11.79 10.27 6.04
N VAL A 116 -11.62 10.88 7.20
CA VAL A 116 -10.99 12.20 7.37
C VAL A 116 -9.53 11.99 7.76
N VAL A 117 -8.62 12.80 7.23
CA VAL A 117 -7.20 12.79 7.58
C VAL A 117 -6.72 14.18 7.99
N SER A 118 -5.81 14.24 8.96
CA SER A 118 -5.13 15.46 9.39
C SER A 118 -3.64 15.18 9.62
N PRO A 119 -2.71 16.06 9.19
CA PRO A 119 -2.92 17.22 8.33
C PRO A 119 -3.47 16.84 6.95
N LYS A 120 -3.86 17.84 6.14
CA LYS A 120 -4.40 17.60 4.78
C LYS A 120 -3.33 17.25 3.74
N PHE A 121 -2.07 17.45 4.08
CA PHE A 121 -0.88 17.15 3.30
C PHE A 121 0.32 17.02 4.25
N LEU A 122 1.38 16.34 3.83
CA LEU A 122 2.63 16.18 4.60
C LEU A 122 3.77 16.99 4.01
N VAL A 123 4.72 17.38 4.86
CA VAL A 123 5.96 18.08 4.49
C VAL A 123 7.14 17.10 4.53
N PRO A 124 7.99 16.98 3.48
CA PRO A 124 9.24 16.20 3.56
C PRO A 124 10.22 16.77 4.59
N GLY A 125 11.02 15.90 5.22
CA GLY A 125 12.09 16.31 6.14
C GLY A 125 11.69 16.69 7.56
N GLU A 126 10.39 16.73 7.90
CA GLU A 126 9.90 17.05 9.26
C GLU A 126 9.22 15.84 9.91
N ASP A 127 9.53 15.56 11.19
CA ASP A 127 8.80 14.58 12.00
C ASP A 127 7.36 15.14 12.28
N GLN A 128 6.30 14.40 11.98
CA GLN A 128 4.90 14.89 12.00
C GLN A 128 3.92 13.89 12.62
N GLU A 129 2.91 14.37 13.36
CA GLU A 129 1.76 13.54 13.74
C GLU A 129 0.73 13.50 12.60
N VAL A 130 0.18 12.31 12.34
CA VAL A 130 -0.91 12.08 11.39
C VAL A 130 -2.07 11.39 12.08
N SER A 131 -3.28 11.91 11.92
CA SER A 131 -4.52 11.25 12.33
C SER A 131 -5.35 10.82 11.13
N CYS A 132 -6.09 9.73 11.31
CA CYS A 132 -7.12 9.28 10.39
C CYS A 132 -8.37 8.85 11.17
N THR A 133 -9.51 9.42 10.81
CA THR A 133 -10.78 9.29 11.53
C THR A 133 -11.83 8.64 10.65
N ALA A 134 -12.46 7.59 11.17
CA ALA A 134 -13.72 7.05 10.68
C ALA A 134 -14.88 7.63 11.49
N HIS A 135 -15.96 7.99 10.79
CA HIS A 135 -17.21 8.48 11.35
C HIS A 135 -18.33 7.48 11.06
N ASN A 136 -19.44 7.58 11.80
CA ASN A 136 -20.64 6.78 11.62
C ASN A 136 -20.38 5.26 11.69
N ILE A 137 -19.49 4.80 12.57
CA ILE A 137 -19.13 3.38 12.68
C ILE A 137 -20.03 2.65 13.67
N PHE A 138 -20.34 1.39 13.38
CA PHE A 138 -21.00 0.47 14.31
C PHE A 138 -20.77 -1.00 13.89
N PRO A 139 -20.67 -1.96 14.81
CA PRO A 139 -20.31 -1.77 16.21
C PRO A 139 -18.88 -1.20 16.35
N PRO A 140 -18.57 -0.52 17.46
CA PRO A 140 -17.23 0.01 17.74
C PRO A 140 -16.26 -1.08 18.22
N GLY A 141 -14.95 -0.76 18.19
CA GLY A 141 -13.90 -1.55 18.85
C GLY A 141 -12.72 -1.93 17.93
N PRO A 142 -11.48 -2.03 18.47
CA PRO A 142 -10.26 -2.25 17.68
C PRO A 142 -10.15 -3.65 17.05
N ASP A 143 -10.82 -4.65 17.62
CA ASP A 143 -10.90 -6.00 17.03
C ASP A 143 -11.77 -6.03 15.76
N ILE A 144 -12.68 -5.06 15.63
CA ILE A 144 -13.68 -4.96 14.56
C ILE A 144 -13.24 -3.96 13.49
N LEU A 145 -12.81 -2.77 13.89
CA LEU A 145 -12.29 -1.74 12.98
C LEU A 145 -10.79 -1.48 13.26
N SER A 146 -9.98 -1.72 12.24
CA SER A 146 -8.52 -1.56 12.28
C SER A 146 -8.06 -0.51 11.26
N PHE A 147 -6.99 0.21 11.59
CA PHE A 147 -6.42 1.27 10.74
C PHE A 147 -4.97 0.94 10.36
N ALA A 148 -4.59 1.28 9.14
CA ALA A 148 -3.21 1.19 8.66
C ALA A 148 -2.84 2.44 7.86
N LEU A 149 -1.63 2.96 8.06
CA LEU A 149 -1.05 3.97 7.19
C LEU A 149 -0.18 3.24 6.14
N LEU A 150 -0.53 3.41 4.88
CA LEU A 150 0.02 2.66 3.75
C LEU A 150 0.84 3.54 2.81
N LEU A 151 1.83 2.91 2.21
CA LEU A 151 2.66 3.40 1.13
C LEU A 151 2.34 2.55 -0.11
N GLY A 152 1.41 3.04 -0.92
CA GLY A 152 0.71 2.24 -1.93
C GLY A 152 -0.16 1.15 -1.28
N GLU A 153 0.30 -0.10 -1.36
CA GLU A 153 -0.38 -1.29 -0.82
C GLU A 153 0.33 -1.90 0.42
N GLN A 154 1.45 -1.34 0.85
CA GLN A 154 2.24 -1.86 1.98
C GLN A 154 2.12 -0.95 3.21
N SER A 155 2.12 -1.50 4.42
CA SER A 155 2.14 -0.69 5.65
C SER A 155 3.46 0.08 5.75
N LEU A 156 3.39 1.36 6.12
CA LEU A 156 4.57 2.21 6.29
C LEU A 156 5.37 1.78 7.53
N GLU A 157 6.59 1.28 7.33
CA GLU A 157 7.49 0.97 8.45
C GLU A 157 8.07 2.25 9.07
N GLY A 158 8.24 2.27 10.39
CA GLY A 158 8.74 3.42 11.14
C GLY A 158 7.65 4.37 11.67
N ALA A 159 6.42 4.28 11.16
CA ALA A 159 5.27 5.00 11.71
C ALA A 159 4.84 4.40 13.07
N GLN A 160 4.99 5.15 14.16
CA GLN A 160 4.58 4.70 15.48
C GLN A 160 3.10 4.96 15.69
N ALA A 161 2.27 3.91 15.65
CA ALA A 161 0.87 3.99 16.03
C ALA A 161 0.71 4.34 17.52
N LEU A 162 -0.19 5.28 17.82
CA LEU A 162 -0.67 5.58 19.17
C LEU A 162 -1.91 4.73 19.49
N GLU A 163 -2.42 4.81 20.72
CA GLU A 163 -3.67 4.14 21.09
C GLU A 163 -4.86 4.72 20.30
N PRO A 164 -5.81 3.91 19.79
CA PRO A 164 -6.95 4.42 19.04
C PRO A 164 -7.93 5.16 19.95
N GLU A 165 -8.32 6.37 19.56
CA GLU A 165 -9.34 7.14 20.27
C GLU A 165 -10.74 6.74 19.76
N GLN A 166 -11.70 6.59 20.67
CA GLN A 166 -13.10 6.25 20.35
C GLN A 166 -14.06 7.21 21.06
N GLU A 167 -15.03 7.74 20.32
CA GLU A 167 -16.03 8.69 20.81
C GLU A 167 -17.43 8.33 20.31
N GLU A 168 -18.49 8.73 21.02
CA GLU A 168 -19.88 8.57 20.57
C GLU A 168 -20.31 9.74 19.66
N GLU A 169 -21.01 9.43 18.57
CA GLU A 169 -21.62 10.38 17.65
C GLU A 169 -23.15 10.35 17.82
N THR A 170 -23.67 11.26 18.65
CA THR A 170 -25.10 11.44 18.88
C THR A 170 -25.76 12.20 17.73
N GLN A 171 -26.32 11.45 16.76
CA GLN A 171 -27.10 12.03 15.67
C GLN A 171 -28.53 12.40 16.12
N GLY A 172 -28.69 13.61 16.66
CA GLY A 172 -29.99 14.20 16.94
C GLY A 172 -30.67 13.64 18.20
N ALA A 173 -31.92 13.22 18.07
CA ALA A 173 -32.81 12.89 19.20
C ALA A 173 -33.16 11.40 19.34
N GLU A 174 -32.56 10.52 18.52
CA GLU A 174 -32.75 9.07 18.63
C GLU A 174 -31.67 8.41 19.50
N VAL A 175 -32.01 7.24 20.04
CA VAL A 175 -31.21 6.51 21.06
C VAL A 175 -30.08 5.67 20.42
N THR A 176 -30.03 5.58 19.09
CA THR A 176 -29.03 4.81 18.34
C THR A 176 -27.70 5.57 18.25
N THR A 177 -26.75 5.25 19.13
CA THR A 177 -25.40 5.79 19.06
C THR A 177 -24.59 5.15 17.94
N LEU A 178 -24.10 6.00 17.03
CA LEU A 178 -22.97 5.69 16.15
C LEU A 178 -21.68 6.10 16.85
N PHE A 179 -20.53 5.68 16.31
CA PHE A 179 -19.23 5.98 16.90
C PHE A 179 -18.29 6.65 15.90
N ARG A 180 -17.36 7.42 16.44
CA ARG A 180 -16.17 7.96 15.79
C ARG A 180 -14.96 7.24 16.32
N MET A 181 -14.02 6.89 15.45
CA MET A 181 -12.76 6.27 15.83
C MET A 181 -11.60 6.91 15.08
N THR A 182 -10.58 7.34 15.82
CA THR A 182 -9.39 8.03 15.29
C THR A 182 -8.14 7.24 15.62
N GLN A 183 -7.44 6.78 14.59
CA GLN A 183 -6.07 6.30 14.73
C GLN A 183 -5.09 7.47 14.53
N ARG A 184 -4.06 7.54 15.38
CA ARG A 184 -2.94 8.47 15.22
C ARG A 184 -1.62 7.72 15.01
N TRP A 185 -0.71 8.33 14.28
CA TRP A 185 0.68 7.86 14.12
C TRP A 185 1.65 9.03 14.25
N LEU A 186 2.76 8.82 14.94
CA LEU A 186 3.93 9.68 14.84
C LEU A 186 4.78 9.20 13.65
N LEU A 187 5.01 10.07 12.67
CA LEU A 187 5.80 9.78 11.49
C LEU A 187 7.20 10.40 11.59
N PRO A 188 8.27 9.62 11.34
CA PRO A 188 9.60 10.18 11.17
C PRO A 188 9.69 10.95 9.84
N SER A 189 10.61 11.91 9.80
CA SER A 189 10.95 12.76 8.66
C SER A 189 11.11 11.97 7.37
N LEU A 190 10.18 12.15 6.42
CA LEU A 190 10.25 11.54 5.09
C LEU A 190 11.47 12.09 4.33
N GLU A 191 12.48 11.26 4.12
CA GLU A 191 13.71 11.61 3.39
C GLU A 191 13.41 11.92 1.91
N THR A 192 14.29 12.71 1.27
CA THR A 192 14.13 13.07 -0.14
C THR A 192 14.83 12.08 -1.07
N PRO A 193 14.19 11.59 -2.15
CA PRO A 193 12.85 11.92 -2.62
C PRO A 193 11.72 11.28 -1.79
N ALA A 194 10.82 12.13 -1.27
CA ALA A 194 9.68 11.74 -0.46
C ALA A 194 8.53 11.21 -1.34
N PRO A 195 7.64 10.33 -0.81
CA PRO A 195 6.57 9.73 -1.62
C PRO A 195 5.60 10.81 -2.12
N PRO A 196 4.95 10.65 -3.28
CA PRO A 196 3.95 11.62 -3.73
C PRO A 196 2.68 11.61 -2.86
N VAL A 197 2.33 10.46 -2.29
CA VAL A 197 1.09 10.24 -1.52
C VAL A 197 1.27 9.07 -0.56
N LEU A 198 0.68 9.18 0.63
CA LEU A 198 0.38 8.07 1.54
C LEU A 198 -1.14 7.80 1.53
N TYR A 199 -1.55 6.61 1.96
CA TYR A 199 -2.96 6.25 2.09
C TYR A 199 -3.27 5.87 3.54
N CYS A 200 -4.20 6.55 4.20
CA CYS A 200 -4.88 5.91 5.33
C CYS A 200 -5.81 4.82 4.79
N GLN A 201 -5.80 3.65 5.39
CA GLN A 201 -6.80 2.61 5.21
C GLN A 201 -7.50 2.31 6.53
N ALA A 202 -8.84 2.27 6.50
CA ALA A 202 -9.65 1.65 7.54
C ALA A 202 -10.20 0.32 7.03
N THR A 203 -10.14 -0.72 7.86
CA THR A 203 -10.50 -2.09 7.51
C THR A 203 -11.40 -2.67 8.61
N MET A 204 -12.65 -2.96 8.28
CA MET A 204 -13.62 -3.58 9.19
C MET A 204 -13.72 -5.09 8.92
N LYS A 205 -13.83 -5.89 9.97
CA LYS A 205 -14.02 -7.34 9.91
C LYS A 205 -15.18 -7.75 10.80
N ILE A 206 -16.24 -8.30 10.21
CA ILE A 206 -17.46 -8.73 10.92
C ILE A 206 -17.91 -10.06 10.31
N LEU A 207 -17.90 -11.13 11.10
CA LEU A 207 -18.00 -12.51 10.60
C LEU A 207 -16.94 -12.72 9.49
N ASP A 208 -17.30 -13.37 8.38
CA ASP A 208 -16.43 -13.52 7.20
C ASP A 208 -16.38 -12.29 6.27
N LEU A 209 -17.11 -11.21 6.60
CA LEU A 209 -17.13 -9.99 5.79
C LEU A 209 -15.95 -9.07 6.13
N VAL A 210 -15.19 -8.70 5.10
CA VAL A 210 -14.10 -7.71 5.19
C VAL A 210 -14.42 -6.49 4.33
N LEU A 211 -14.48 -5.31 4.94
CA LEU A 211 -14.75 -4.04 4.28
C LEU A 211 -13.54 -3.11 4.40
N THR A 212 -13.22 -2.40 3.33
CA THR A 212 -12.00 -1.58 3.24
C THR A 212 -12.29 -0.21 2.64
N ARG A 213 -11.80 0.85 3.28
CA ARG A 213 -11.87 2.24 2.80
C ARG A 213 -10.46 2.84 2.81
N LYS A 214 -10.04 3.45 1.69
CA LYS A 214 -8.79 4.22 1.62
C LYS A 214 -9.05 5.72 1.53
N ARG A 215 -8.12 6.53 2.01
CA ARG A 215 -8.08 7.99 1.86
C ARG A 215 -6.66 8.47 1.59
N GLU A 216 -6.50 9.26 0.54
CA GLU A 216 -5.22 9.87 0.17
C GLU A 216 -4.79 10.98 1.14
N LEU A 217 -3.49 10.98 1.43
CA LEU A 217 -2.75 11.98 2.18
C LEU A 217 -1.54 12.41 1.33
N PRO A 218 -1.68 13.46 0.50
CA PRO A 218 -0.62 13.92 -0.40
C PRO A 218 0.60 14.44 0.36
N VAL A 219 1.79 14.34 -0.25
CA VAL A 219 3.02 14.94 0.29
C VAL A 219 3.45 16.09 -0.62
N LEU A 220 3.85 17.22 -0.02
CA LEU A 220 4.31 18.39 -0.75
C LEU A 220 5.67 18.13 -1.40
N GLN A 221 5.67 17.95 -2.72
CA GLN A 221 6.89 17.86 -3.51
C GLN A 221 7.61 19.22 -3.50
N SER A 222 8.87 19.23 -3.08
CA SER A 222 9.71 20.42 -3.05
C SER A 222 9.97 20.95 -4.46
N ARG A 223 9.27 22.03 -4.83
CA ARG A 223 9.53 22.74 -6.10
C ARG A 223 10.88 23.44 -6.04
N THR A 224 11.92 22.76 -6.47
CA THR A 224 13.13 23.41 -7.01
C THR A 224 12.77 24.11 -8.31
N SER A 225 12.07 25.25 -8.19
CA SER A 225 11.90 26.18 -9.30
C SER A 225 13.28 26.72 -9.66
N PRO A 226 13.72 26.64 -10.92
CA PRO A 226 14.83 27.47 -11.37
C PRO A 226 14.44 28.92 -11.15
N GLU A 227 15.21 29.66 -10.35
CA GLU A 227 15.06 31.11 -10.30
C GLU A 227 15.49 31.66 -11.67
N PRO A 228 14.62 32.40 -12.38
CA PRO A 228 14.99 32.93 -13.69
C PRO A 228 16.17 33.91 -13.51
N PRO A 229 17.27 33.77 -14.27
CA PRO A 229 18.42 34.63 -14.10
C PRO A 229 18.02 36.08 -14.40
N THR A 230 17.96 36.90 -13.35
CA THR A 230 17.59 38.32 -13.46
C THR A 230 18.74 39.07 -14.11
N THR A 231 18.72 39.11 -15.45
CA THR A 231 19.77 39.70 -16.28
C THR A 231 20.09 41.13 -15.88
N THR A 232 21.38 41.40 -15.64
CA THR A 232 21.93 42.73 -15.42
C THR A 232 21.47 43.70 -16.51
N SER A 233 20.60 44.65 -16.15
CA SER A 233 20.21 45.78 -16.99
C SER A 233 20.81 47.08 -16.45
N ALA A 234 21.26 47.96 -17.34
CA ALA A 234 22.16 49.04 -17.01
C ALA A 234 21.47 50.26 -16.36
N LYS A 235 22.23 50.95 -15.51
CA LYS A 235 21.90 52.25 -14.91
C LYS A 235 21.90 53.38 -15.95
N PRO A 236 20.84 54.19 -16.05
CA PRO A 236 20.92 55.58 -16.50
C PRO A 236 21.14 56.54 -15.32
N TYR A 237 21.54 57.77 -15.62
CA TYR A 237 21.99 58.77 -14.64
C TYR A 237 21.14 60.02 -14.75
N ILE A 238 20.74 60.61 -13.62
CA ILE A 238 20.37 62.03 -13.54
C ILE A 238 21.18 62.65 -12.39
N LEU A 239 21.61 63.89 -12.59
CA LEU A 239 22.64 64.57 -11.81
C LEU A 239 22.06 65.88 -11.25
N THR A 240 21.96 65.99 -9.92
CA THR A 240 21.71 67.28 -9.25
C THR A 240 22.43 67.36 -7.90
N SER A 241 22.97 68.54 -7.61
CA SER A 241 23.78 68.96 -6.45
C SER A 241 23.83 70.51 -6.50
N PRO A 242 24.23 71.28 -5.46
CA PRO A 242 24.75 70.92 -4.13
C PRO A 242 24.01 71.63 -2.96
N HIS A 243 24.65 71.63 -1.77
CA HIS A 243 24.58 72.57 -0.62
C HIS A 243 24.15 71.95 0.74
N THR A 244 24.65 72.39 1.92
CA THR A 244 25.97 72.98 2.32
C THR A 244 26.07 73.05 3.87
N THR A 245 27.27 72.84 4.45
CA THR A 245 27.76 73.18 5.83
C THR A 245 27.26 72.48 7.11
N GLU A 246 28.22 72.38 8.05
CA GLU A 246 28.13 72.43 9.54
C GLU A 246 27.49 71.27 10.35
N ALA A 247 27.88 70.97 11.61
CA ALA A 247 29.16 71.17 12.35
C ALA A 247 29.12 70.46 13.74
N SER A 248 30.29 70.39 14.42
CA SER A 248 30.54 69.87 15.78
C SER A 248 30.37 68.35 15.99
N SER A 249 31.31 67.59 16.59
CA SER A 249 32.02 67.72 17.90
C SER A 249 31.13 67.22 19.07
N THR A 250 31.58 66.44 20.05
CA THR A 250 32.96 66.08 20.50
C THR A 250 32.94 64.71 21.22
N GLY A 251 34.06 64.00 21.34
CA GLY A 251 34.22 62.99 22.42
C GLY A 251 35.07 61.75 22.13
N LEU A 252 36.36 61.78 22.48
CA LEU A 252 37.20 60.60 22.67
C LEU A 252 38.13 60.82 23.87
N PRO A 253 38.38 59.79 24.69
CA PRO A 253 39.76 59.37 25.00
C PRO A 253 39.94 57.88 24.64
N ASN A 254 41.04 57.43 24.01
CA ASN A 254 42.43 57.34 24.51
C ASN A 254 42.56 56.56 25.85
N CYS A 255 43.44 55.57 26.02
CA CYS A 255 44.26 54.74 25.10
C CYS A 255 44.77 53.50 25.93
N THR A 256 45.80 52.68 25.68
CA THR A 256 46.97 52.67 24.75
C THR A 256 47.58 51.24 24.71
N THR A 257 48.26 50.85 23.62
CA THR A 257 49.36 49.82 23.55
C THR A 257 49.07 48.34 23.91
N LEU A 258 49.75 47.30 23.38
CA LEU A 258 50.86 47.23 22.40
C LEU A 258 50.86 45.89 21.60
N LEU A 259 51.74 45.84 20.60
CA LEU A 259 51.93 44.89 19.50
C LEU A 259 52.44 43.48 19.88
N SER A 260 52.10 42.45 19.09
CA SER A 260 53.01 41.36 18.63
C SER A 260 52.35 40.50 17.53
N THR A 261 53.15 39.89 16.65
CA THR A 261 52.70 39.21 15.40
C THR A 261 53.17 37.72 15.35
N PRO A 262 52.97 36.93 14.26
CA PRO A 262 52.47 35.55 14.37
C PRO A 262 53.56 34.46 14.30
N PRO A 263 53.14 33.18 14.34
CA PRO A 263 53.69 32.20 13.39
C PRO A 263 52.61 31.49 12.55
N HIS A 264 53.00 31.07 11.34
CA HIS A 264 52.24 30.12 10.51
C HIS A 264 52.25 28.71 11.14
N SER A 265 51.12 28.01 11.08
CA SER A 265 51.05 26.55 11.21
C SER A 265 49.91 26.00 10.35
N THR A 266 50.24 25.28 9.27
CA THR A 266 49.26 24.56 8.43
C THR A 266 48.82 23.27 9.11
N LEU A 267 47.52 23.16 9.41
CA LEU A 267 46.86 21.95 9.90
C LEU A 267 45.51 21.78 9.19
N SER A 268 45.19 20.53 8.80
CA SER A 268 44.04 20.21 7.95
C SER A 268 42.71 20.32 8.70
N PRO A 269 41.63 20.85 8.07
CA PRO A 269 40.34 21.06 8.73
C PRO A 269 39.48 19.79 8.75
N THR A 270 39.83 18.82 9.60
CA THR A 270 38.98 17.64 9.88
C THR A 270 38.88 17.33 11.38
N THR A 271 38.19 18.19 12.13
CA THR A 271 37.50 17.86 13.42
C THR A 271 36.71 19.07 13.94
N LEU A 272 35.48 19.29 13.45
CA LEU A 272 34.50 20.16 14.12
C LEU A 272 33.06 19.80 13.73
N SER A 273 32.56 18.70 14.30
CA SER A 273 31.13 18.38 14.33
C SER A 273 30.85 17.65 15.64
N TYR A 274 30.21 18.37 16.57
CA TYR A 274 29.72 17.79 17.83
C TYR A 274 28.31 17.25 17.61
N ALA A 275 28.07 16.02 18.09
CA ALA A 275 26.72 15.45 18.25
C ALA A 275 25.82 15.46 17.01
N ALA A 276 26.29 14.91 15.88
CA ALA A 276 25.37 14.32 14.92
C ALA A 276 24.59 13.19 15.62
N THR A 277 23.25 13.26 15.60
CA THR A 277 22.39 12.19 16.11
C THR A 277 22.60 10.95 15.24
N CYS A 278 22.92 9.82 15.86
CA CYS A 278 23.09 8.54 15.17
C CYS A 278 21.76 8.12 14.52
N ARG A 279 21.64 8.38 13.21
CA ARG A 279 20.56 7.96 12.30
C ARG A 279 21.19 7.17 11.13
N PRO A 280 20.55 6.13 10.59
CA PRO A 280 20.95 5.56 9.30
C PRO A 280 20.71 6.55 8.14
N GLU A 281 21.42 6.37 7.03
CA GLU A 281 21.27 7.10 5.76
C GLU A 281 21.33 6.09 4.59
N ILE A 282 20.48 6.22 3.56
CA ILE A 282 20.56 5.40 2.34
C ILE A 282 21.19 6.19 1.18
N HIS A 283 22.21 5.59 0.55
CA HIS A 283 22.98 6.14 -0.56
C HIS A 283 22.89 5.20 -1.77
N GLN A 284 22.54 5.72 -2.95
CA GLN A 284 22.60 4.96 -4.20
C GLN A 284 24.02 5.00 -4.78
N ASP A 285 24.57 3.83 -5.07
CA ASP A 285 25.95 3.66 -5.51
C ASP A 285 25.98 3.30 -7.01
N GLN A 286 26.22 4.31 -7.85
CA GLN A 286 26.14 4.23 -9.31
C GLN A 286 27.45 3.73 -9.93
N GLU A 287 28.05 2.69 -9.35
CA GLU A 287 29.33 2.13 -9.80
C GLU A 287 29.14 1.27 -11.09
N SER A 288 30.13 1.29 -11.98
CA SER A 288 29.99 1.04 -13.43
C SER A 288 29.55 -0.36 -13.91
N ALA A 289 29.07 -1.24 -13.03
CA ALA A 289 28.74 -2.64 -13.33
C ALA A 289 27.38 -3.14 -12.77
N GLY A 290 26.64 -2.35 -12.00
CA GLY A 290 25.30 -2.75 -11.53
C GLY A 290 24.65 -1.79 -10.53
N TRP A 291 23.33 -1.84 -10.42
CA TRP A 291 22.58 -1.05 -9.43
C TRP A 291 22.76 -1.62 -8.01
N LYS A 292 22.97 -0.71 -7.05
CA LYS A 292 23.38 -1.02 -5.67
C LYS A 292 22.95 0.12 -4.75
N LEU A 293 22.39 -0.23 -3.59
CA LEU A 293 22.18 0.70 -2.47
C LEU A 293 23.14 0.36 -1.33
N LEU A 294 23.57 1.39 -0.61
CA LEU A 294 24.29 1.31 0.66
C LEU A 294 23.46 2.06 1.72
N CYS A 295 22.96 1.35 2.71
CA CYS A 295 22.52 1.96 3.96
C CYS A 295 23.70 1.99 4.94
N LYS A 296 24.06 3.17 5.44
CA LYS A 296 25.19 3.36 6.37
C LYS A 296 24.70 4.12 7.61
N ALA A 297 25.38 3.97 8.74
CA ALA A 297 25.13 4.79 9.92
C ALA A 297 26.45 5.37 10.47
N PRO A 298 26.61 6.70 10.60
CA PRO A 298 27.84 7.34 11.06
C PRO A 298 27.97 7.30 12.60
N CYS A 299 27.90 6.10 13.17
CA CYS A 299 27.81 5.87 14.61
C CYS A 299 29.04 5.15 15.19
N GLY A 300 29.13 5.12 16.53
CA GLY A 300 30.19 4.40 17.24
C GLY A 300 30.14 2.87 17.05
N PRO A 301 31.21 2.15 17.46
CA PRO A 301 31.26 0.70 17.38
C PRO A 301 30.16 0.05 18.25
N GLY A 302 29.59 -1.05 17.75
CA GLY A 302 28.53 -1.80 18.44
C GLY A 302 27.13 -1.68 17.82
N VAL A 303 26.95 -0.84 16.78
CA VAL A 303 25.71 -0.81 15.99
C VAL A 303 25.75 -1.80 14.82
N THR A 304 24.57 -2.28 14.42
CA THR A 304 24.31 -3.07 13.21
C THR A 304 23.20 -2.43 12.39
N VAL A 305 23.37 -2.39 11.08
CA VAL A 305 22.37 -1.92 10.11
C VAL A 305 21.94 -3.10 9.24
N HIS A 306 20.65 -3.24 9.00
CA HIS A 306 20.09 -4.30 8.15
C HIS A 306 18.92 -3.79 7.30
N TRP A 307 18.61 -4.48 6.19
CA TRP A 307 17.48 -4.12 5.32
C TRP A 307 16.19 -4.78 5.79
N THR A 308 15.09 -4.00 5.84
CA THR A 308 13.76 -4.42 6.33
C THR A 308 12.69 -4.42 5.24
N LEU A 309 12.73 -3.49 4.28
CA LEU A 309 11.77 -3.41 3.17
C LEU A 309 12.49 -3.19 1.82
N ALA A 310 11.96 -3.85 0.77
CA ALA A 310 12.35 -3.66 -0.63
C ALA A 310 11.21 -4.09 -1.58
N PRO A 311 11.09 -3.52 -2.80
CA PRO A 311 10.01 -3.82 -3.73
C PRO A 311 10.08 -5.27 -4.21
N GLY A 312 8.97 -6.00 -4.11
CA GLY A 312 8.93 -7.42 -4.48
C GLY A 312 9.57 -8.38 -3.46
N ASN A 313 9.73 -7.95 -2.20
CA ASN A 313 10.35 -8.67 -1.08
C ASN A 313 11.89 -8.74 -1.16
N LEU A 314 12.55 -8.49 -0.01
CA LEU A 314 14.00 -8.59 0.19
C LEU A 314 14.62 -9.92 -0.29
N ALA A 315 13.85 -11.02 -0.29
CA ALA A 315 14.30 -12.32 -0.79
C ALA A 315 14.70 -12.32 -2.29
N ALA A 316 14.26 -11.31 -3.07
CA ALA A 316 14.64 -11.15 -4.48
C ALA A 316 16.03 -10.49 -4.68
N TYR A 317 16.70 -10.06 -3.60
CA TYR A 317 17.90 -9.23 -3.65
C TYR A 317 19.13 -9.91 -3.05
N HIS A 318 20.32 -9.57 -3.55
CA HIS A 318 21.57 -9.93 -2.89
C HIS A 318 21.84 -8.95 -1.74
N LYS A 319 21.74 -9.44 -0.50
CA LYS A 319 22.05 -8.68 0.72
C LYS A 319 23.47 -8.95 1.21
N ARG A 320 24.12 -7.91 1.73
CA ARG A 320 25.39 -8.00 2.48
C ARG A 320 25.34 -7.02 3.64
N GLU A 321 25.58 -7.49 4.87
CA GLU A 321 25.46 -6.69 6.09
C GLU A 321 26.76 -6.81 6.89
N ALA A 322 27.33 -5.70 7.37
CA ALA A 322 28.63 -5.64 8.04
C ALA A 322 28.70 -4.49 9.06
N GLY A 323 28.15 -4.72 10.25
CA GLY A 323 28.10 -3.69 11.31
C GLY A 323 27.27 -2.49 10.87
N ALA A 324 27.84 -1.29 10.95
CA ALA A 324 27.18 -0.02 10.62
C ALA A 324 26.90 0.21 9.11
N GLN A 325 27.04 -0.82 8.26
CA GLN A 325 26.85 -0.74 6.81
C GLN A 325 26.11 -1.97 6.27
N ALA A 326 25.14 -1.74 5.39
CA ALA A 326 24.37 -2.77 4.70
C ALA A 326 24.22 -2.43 3.21
N TRP A 327 24.47 -3.39 2.33
CA TRP A 327 24.31 -3.26 0.89
C TRP A 327 23.18 -4.14 0.36
N LEU A 328 22.46 -3.59 -0.60
CA LEU A 328 21.42 -4.27 -1.37
C LEU A 328 21.75 -4.14 -2.85
N SER A 329 21.78 -5.26 -3.59
CA SER A 329 22.01 -5.24 -5.03
C SER A 329 21.22 -6.34 -5.75
N ILE A 330 21.19 -6.27 -7.08
CA ILE A 330 20.40 -7.15 -7.93
C ILE A 330 21.34 -7.92 -8.86
N PRO A 331 21.15 -9.24 -9.05
CA PRO A 331 21.90 -10.00 -10.03
C PRO A 331 21.75 -9.41 -11.45
N PRO A 332 22.84 -9.05 -12.14
CA PRO A 332 22.75 -8.62 -13.53
C PRO A 332 22.29 -9.78 -14.44
N PRO A 333 21.44 -9.55 -15.46
CA PRO A 333 20.84 -8.28 -15.86
C PRO A 333 19.38 -8.13 -15.37
N GLY A 334 19.18 -7.36 -14.30
CA GLY A 334 17.84 -6.91 -13.87
C GLY A 334 17.53 -5.47 -14.29
N PRO A 335 16.25 -5.10 -14.49
CA PRO A 335 15.85 -3.69 -14.52
C PRO A 335 16.06 -3.05 -13.14
N ILE A 336 16.21 -1.72 -13.07
CA ILE A 336 16.16 -1.01 -11.77
C ILE A 336 14.71 -1.10 -11.26
N PRO A 337 14.48 -1.68 -10.06
CA PRO A 337 13.16 -1.79 -9.48
C PRO A 337 12.69 -0.40 -9.03
N GLU A 338 11.47 -0.07 -9.42
CA GLU A 338 10.79 1.11 -8.88
C GLU A 338 10.17 0.76 -7.52
N GLY A 339 10.36 1.63 -6.53
CA GLY A 339 9.72 1.48 -5.23
C GLY A 339 10.57 1.93 -4.04
N TRP A 340 10.10 1.55 -2.86
CA TRP A 340 10.67 1.93 -1.57
C TRP A 340 11.63 0.90 -1.03
N PHE A 341 12.67 1.39 -0.36
CA PHE A 341 13.68 0.63 0.35
C PHE A 341 13.80 1.19 1.76
N GLN A 342 13.78 0.33 2.78
CA GLN A 342 13.96 0.73 4.17
C GLN A 342 15.03 -0.12 4.85
N CYS A 343 15.84 0.52 5.69
CA CYS A 343 16.85 -0.12 6.51
C CYS A 343 16.75 0.36 7.96
N ARG A 344 17.01 -0.56 8.89
CA ARG A 344 16.89 -0.37 10.33
C ARG A 344 18.27 -0.40 10.99
N LEU A 345 18.47 0.46 11.98
CA LEU A 345 19.63 0.48 12.87
C LEU A 345 19.29 -0.12 14.24
N ASP A 346 20.13 -1.04 14.69
CA ASP A 346 20.09 -1.63 16.02
C ASP A 346 21.42 -1.42 16.76
N PRO A 347 21.41 -1.24 18.10
CA PRO A 347 20.24 -0.98 18.93
C PRO A 347 19.72 0.45 18.71
N GLY A 348 18.39 0.60 18.68
CA GLY A 348 17.73 1.92 18.57
C GLY A 348 16.45 1.90 17.74
N GLY A 349 16.31 0.95 16.82
CA GLY A 349 15.10 0.75 16.01
C GLY A 349 14.81 1.86 14.99
N GLN A 350 15.75 2.77 14.77
CA GLN A 350 15.60 3.88 13.82
C GLN A 350 15.64 3.36 12.38
N VAL A 351 14.86 3.98 11.49
CA VAL A 351 14.68 3.54 10.10
C VAL A 351 14.97 4.70 9.14
N ALA A 352 15.77 4.42 8.10
CA ALA A 352 15.94 5.30 6.93
C ALA A 352 15.15 4.72 5.74
N SER A 353 14.69 5.58 4.83
CA SER A 353 13.69 5.23 3.82
C SER A 353 13.96 5.97 2.50
N LEU A 354 14.23 5.24 1.42
CA LEU A 354 14.54 5.80 0.10
C LEU A 354 13.57 5.28 -0.97
N TYR A 355 13.03 6.18 -1.79
CA TYR A 355 12.42 5.84 -3.07
C TYR A 355 13.46 5.80 -4.18
N VAL A 356 13.42 4.75 -4.99
CA VAL A 356 14.12 4.69 -6.27
C VAL A 356 13.09 4.68 -7.38
N SER A 357 13.05 5.75 -8.18
CA SER A 357 12.27 5.80 -9.41
C SER A 357 12.86 4.86 -10.46
N GLY A 358 12.03 4.15 -11.22
CA GLY A 358 12.49 3.19 -12.22
C GLY A 358 13.20 3.86 -13.39
N GLN A 359 14.54 3.95 -13.34
CA GLN A 359 15.32 4.39 -14.50
C GLN A 359 15.28 3.33 -15.61
N VAL A 360 14.38 3.52 -16.56
CA VAL A 360 14.47 2.90 -17.88
C VAL A 360 15.73 3.44 -18.54
N PHE A 361 16.84 2.70 -18.45
CA PHE A 361 18.00 2.94 -19.29
C PHE A 361 17.54 2.92 -20.75
N SER A 362 17.63 4.09 -21.40
CA SER A 362 17.39 4.23 -22.83
C SER A 362 18.43 3.40 -23.58
N LYS A 363 18.06 2.15 -23.87
CA LYS A 363 18.88 1.13 -24.53
C LYS A 363 19.58 1.79 -25.72
N PRO A 364 20.93 1.93 -25.70
CA PRO A 364 21.64 2.78 -26.65
C PRO A 364 21.25 2.35 -28.06
N SER A 365 20.71 3.30 -28.83
CA SER A 365 19.86 3.03 -29.98
C SER A 365 20.46 1.98 -30.90
N SER A 366 19.62 1.05 -31.39
CA SER A 366 20.02 -0.13 -32.17
C SER A 366 20.47 0.17 -33.62
N ILE A 367 21.31 1.20 -33.75
CA ILE A 367 22.01 1.66 -34.94
C ILE A 367 22.74 0.49 -35.61
N VAL A 368 23.44 -0.34 -34.82
CA VAL A 368 24.20 -1.51 -35.30
C VAL A 368 23.33 -2.47 -36.13
N THR A 369 22.10 -2.74 -35.69
CA THR A 369 21.20 -3.64 -36.43
C THR A 369 20.68 -3.04 -37.74
N LEU A 370 20.52 -1.71 -37.80
CA LEU A 370 20.08 -1.01 -39.01
C LEU A 370 21.18 -1.00 -40.08
N TRP A 371 22.44 -0.81 -39.68
CA TRP A 371 23.59 -0.89 -40.59
C TRP A 371 23.74 -2.28 -41.22
N ILE A 372 23.62 -3.36 -40.43
CA ILE A 372 23.76 -4.74 -40.94
C ILE A 372 22.64 -5.06 -41.94
N GLY A 373 21.39 -4.68 -41.65
CA GLY A 373 20.27 -4.87 -42.57
C GLY A 373 20.43 -4.10 -43.88
N SER A 374 20.86 -2.83 -43.79
CA SER A 374 21.10 -1.97 -44.96
C SER A 374 22.26 -2.49 -45.85
N LEU A 375 23.36 -2.92 -45.23
CA LEU A 375 24.52 -3.48 -45.94
C LEU A 375 24.14 -4.78 -46.68
N ALA A 376 23.38 -5.66 -46.04
CA ALA A 376 22.89 -6.89 -46.66
C ALA A 376 21.96 -6.62 -47.86
N LEU A 377 21.04 -5.65 -47.74
CA LEU A 377 20.16 -5.24 -48.83
C LEU A 377 20.95 -4.63 -50.00
N GLY A 378 21.94 -3.79 -49.71
CA GLY A 378 22.81 -3.18 -50.72
C GLY A 378 23.65 -4.21 -51.49
N LEU A 379 24.18 -5.21 -50.78
CA LEU A 379 24.92 -6.33 -51.41
C LEU A 379 24.02 -7.20 -52.29
N LEU A 380 22.79 -7.48 -51.87
CA LEU A 380 21.80 -8.20 -52.69
C LEU A 380 21.42 -7.40 -53.95
N ALA A 381 21.22 -6.09 -53.84
CA ALA A 381 20.95 -5.22 -54.98
C ALA A 381 22.13 -5.18 -55.97
N LEU A 382 23.37 -5.09 -55.46
CA LEU A 382 24.59 -5.17 -56.29
C LEU A 382 24.73 -6.51 -57.00
N ALA A 383 24.51 -7.62 -56.29
CA ALA A 383 24.55 -8.96 -56.88
C ALA A 383 23.48 -9.14 -57.98
N PHE A 384 22.27 -8.63 -57.76
CA PHE A 384 21.18 -8.65 -58.74
C PHE A 384 21.50 -7.81 -59.98
N LEU A 385 22.04 -6.60 -59.80
CA LEU A 385 22.49 -5.74 -60.90
C LEU A 385 23.65 -6.37 -61.68
N ALA A 386 24.65 -6.94 -61.00
CA ALA A 386 25.76 -7.65 -61.63
C ALA A 386 25.28 -8.87 -62.44
N TYR A 387 24.35 -9.66 -61.91
CA TYR A 387 23.72 -10.78 -62.63
C TYR A 387 22.94 -10.29 -63.86
N HIS A 388 22.17 -9.21 -63.74
CA HIS A 388 21.43 -8.64 -64.87
C HIS A 388 22.34 -8.05 -65.95
N LEU A 389 23.47 -7.44 -65.57
CA LEU A 389 24.49 -6.96 -66.50
C LEU A 389 25.18 -8.14 -67.20
N TRP A 390 25.63 -9.16 -66.46
CA TRP A 390 26.23 -10.37 -67.03
C TRP A 390 25.28 -11.12 -67.99
N LYS A 391 23.99 -11.16 -67.66
CA LYS A 391 22.95 -11.76 -68.50
C LYS A 391 22.63 -10.94 -69.77
N ARG A 392 22.87 -9.63 -69.77
CA ARG A 392 22.74 -8.74 -70.95
C ARG A 392 24.01 -8.71 -71.81
N TYR A 393 25.18 -8.68 -71.18
CA TYR A 393 26.49 -8.69 -71.83
C TYR A 393 27.07 -10.09 -71.97
N ARG A 394 26.22 -11.09 -72.26
CA ARG A 394 26.67 -12.46 -72.52
C ARG A 394 27.35 -12.48 -73.90
N PRO A 395 28.68 -12.66 -74.01
CA PRO A 395 29.34 -12.53 -75.31
C PRO A 395 28.96 -13.70 -76.21
N SER A 396 28.35 -13.41 -77.35
CA SER A 396 28.21 -14.36 -78.45
C SER A 396 29.60 -14.57 -79.08
N LEU A 397 30.32 -15.59 -78.62
CA LEU A 397 31.68 -15.89 -79.05
C LEU A 397 31.73 -16.23 -80.56
N PRO A 398 32.51 -15.51 -81.37
CA PRO A 398 32.86 -15.94 -82.72
C PRO A 398 34.09 -16.86 -82.71
N SER A 399 34.10 -17.81 -83.66
CA SER A 399 35.27 -18.43 -84.30
C SER A 399 36.40 -17.41 -84.57
N ASP A 400 37.70 -17.74 -84.68
CA ASP A 400 38.44 -18.96 -85.07
C ASP A 400 39.94 -18.76 -84.68
N ALA A 401 40.94 -19.61 -84.91
CA ALA A 401 41.11 -21.06 -85.10
C ALA A 401 42.63 -21.37 -84.96
N ALA A 402 43.04 -22.61 -84.68
CA ALA A 402 44.48 -22.94 -84.55
C ALA A 402 44.82 -24.41 -84.86
N SER A 403 44.79 -24.81 -86.13
CA SER A 403 45.51 -26.02 -86.60
C SER A 403 45.74 -26.03 -88.12
N CYS A 404 46.93 -25.61 -88.55
CA CYS A 404 47.61 -26.08 -89.77
C CYS A 404 49.10 -25.74 -89.66
N THR A 405 49.96 -26.48 -90.37
CA THR A 405 51.38 -26.62 -90.01
C THR A 405 52.30 -26.43 -91.22
N ARG A 406 53.42 -25.73 -91.00
CA ARG A 406 54.52 -25.49 -91.98
C ARG A 406 54.10 -24.55 -93.14
N LEU A 407 55.02 -23.89 -93.84
CA LEU A 407 56.50 -24.04 -93.88
C LEU A 407 57.22 -22.75 -93.47
#